data_AF-X6LCP0-F1
#
_entry.id   AF-X6LCP0-F1
#
_cell.length_a   1.000
_cell.length_b   1.000
_cell.length_c   1.000
_cell.angle_alpha   90.00
_cell.angle_beta   90.00
_cell.angle_gamma   90.00
#
_symmetry.space_group_name_H-M   'P 1'
#
loop_
_entity.id
_entity.type
_entity.pdbx_description
1 polymer ?
#
loop_
_entity_poly.entity_id
_entity_poly.type
_entity_poly.pdbx_seq_one_letter_code
_entity_poly.pdbx_strand_id
1 'polypeptide(L)'
;ALYYLHLMIDKYNIKPNLITCNSLLSVCANARDIQSAELIWNKMIHDFDIDIDIISISSMLNVMEILNYSQRPEKFIPINEITCTTIMSGFLKANKVKEMFDFYDNQLPKLALNNNINLQNKLMLALKS
;
A
#
# COMPACT_ATOMS: atom_id res chain seq x y z
N ALA A 1 11.35 -10.85 -4.04
CA ALA A 1 10.03 -11.19 -3.43
C ALA A 1 9.05 -11.67 -4.50
N LEU A 2 8.81 -10.89 -5.55
CA LEU A 2 7.84 -11.22 -6.60
C LEU A 2 8.04 -12.60 -7.26
N TYR A 3 9.30 -13.00 -7.52
CA TYR A 3 9.62 -14.36 -8.01
C TYR A 3 9.02 -15.46 -7.13
N TYR A 4 9.13 -15.35 -5.79
CA TYR A 4 8.61 -16.36 -4.88
C TYR A 4 7.08 -16.36 -4.83
N LEU A 5 6.44 -15.20 -5.00
CA LEU A 5 4.99 -15.11 -5.13
C LEU A 5 4.51 -15.87 -6.38
N HIS A 6 5.13 -15.64 -7.54
CA HIS A 6 4.81 -16.35 -8.78
C HIS A 6 5.09 -17.85 -8.66
N LEU A 7 6.24 -18.23 -8.11
CA LEU A 7 6.56 -19.63 -7.91
C LEU A 7 5.50 -20.36 -7.06
N MET A 8 5.04 -19.72 -5.98
CA MET A 8 4.02 -20.25 -5.09
C MET A 8 2.67 -20.46 -5.81
N ILE A 9 2.24 -19.49 -6.62
CA ILE A 9 0.95 -19.51 -7.32
C ILE A 9 1.02 -20.39 -8.57
N ASP A 10 1.96 -20.13 -9.46
CA ASP A 10 1.98 -20.68 -10.81
C ASP A 10 2.50 -22.12 -10.84
N LYS A 11 3.49 -22.44 -10.01
CA LYS A 11 4.10 -23.78 -9.97
C LYS A 11 3.46 -24.69 -8.93
N TYR A 12 3.20 -24.16 -7.74
CA TYR A 12 2.72 -24.96 -6.61
C TYR A 12 1.22 -24.81 -6.35
N ASN A 13 0.53 -23.90 -7.04
CA ASN A 13 -0.91 -23.66 -6.89
C ASN A 13 -1.32 -23.36 -5.44
N ILE A 14 -0.46 -22.65 -4.69
CA ILE A 14 -0.72 -22.26 -3.31
C ILE A 14 -1.15 -20.80 -3.29
N LYS A 15 -2.32 -20.52 -2.71
CA LYS A 15 -2.80 -19.15 -2.55
C LYS A 15 -2.01 -18.45 -1.42
N PRO A 16 -1.40 -17.29 -1.66
CA PRO A 16 -0.75 -16.51 -0.62
C PRO A 16 -1.76 -16.05 0.41
N ASN A 17 -1.34 -15.96 1.67
CA ASN A 17 -2.12 -15.36 2.75
C ASN A 17 -1.46 -14.05 3.22
N LEU A 18 -2.12 -13.37 4.16
CA LEU A 18 -1.65 -12.11 4.72
C LEU A 18 -0.22 -12.20 5.26
N ILE A 19 0.14 -13.27 5.97
CA ILE A 19 1.48 -13.45 6.56
C ILE A 19 2.53 -13.54 5.45
N THR A 20 2.26 -14.32 4.40
CA THR A 20 3.15 -14.45 3.24
C THR A 20 3.33 -13.08 2.57
N CYS A 21 2.24 -12.38 2.28
CA CYS A 21 2.29 -11.08 1.64
C CYS A 21 3.03 -10.02 2.47
N ASN A 22 2.79 -9.96 3.79
CA ASN A 22 3.51 -9.08 4.70
C ASN A 22 5.01 -9.35 4.70
N SER A 23 5.39 -10.62 4.72
CA SER A 23 6.81 -11.03 4.65
C SER A 23 7.44 -10.57 3.34
N LEU A 24 6.74 -10.76 2.22
CA LEU A 24 7.23 -10.35 0.90
C LEU A 24 7.35 -8.82 0.78
N LEU A 25 6.37 -8.06 1.29
CA LEU A 25 6.40 -6.59 1.32
C LEU A 25 7.55 -6.08 2.18
N SER A 26 7.79 -6.67 3.36
CA SER A 26 8.93 -6.32 4.22
C SER A 26 10.27 -6.57 3.53
N VAL A 27 10.41 -7.69 2.82
CA VAL A 27 11.59 -7.97 1.99
C VAL A 27 11.76 -6.91 0.91
N CYS A 28 10.69 -6.50 0.22
CA CYS A 28 10.77 -5.43 -0.77
C CYS A 28 11.19 -4.10 -0.15
N ALA A 29 10.67 -3.74 1.02
CA ALA A 29 11.04 -2.53 1.74
C ALA A 29 12.54 -2.50 2.06
N ASN A 30 13.07 -3.60 2.60
CA ASN A 30 14.49 -3.74 2.92
C ASN A 30 15.37 -3.72 1.68
N ALA A 31 14.93 -4.35 0.59
CA ALA A 31 15.63 -4.40 -0.68
C ALA A 31 15.46 -3.14 -1.54
N ARG A 32 14.64 -2.18 -1.10
CA ARG A 32 14.26 -0.98 -1.88
C ARG A 32 13.62 -1.30 -3.24
N ASP A 33 12.96 -2.45 -3.32
CA ASP A 33 12.32 -2.96 -4.54
C ASP A 33 10.83 -2.55 -4.61
N ILE A 34 10.60 -1.31 -5.04
CA ILE A 34 9.24 -0.75 -5.15
C ILE A 34 8.41 -1.53 -6.14
N GLN A 35 8.97 -1.88 -7.30
CA GLN A 35 8.21 -2.51 -8.38
C GLN A 35 7.61 -3.83 -7.91
N SER A 36 8.40 -4.66 -7.23
CA SER A 36 7.87 -5.86 -6.59
C SER A 36 6.84 -5.54 -5.51
N ALA A 37 7.11 -4.58 -4.61
CA ALA A 37 6.18 -4.21 -3.54
C ALA A 37 4.81 -3.77 -4.09
N GLU A 38 4.82 -2.95 -5.13
CA GLU A 38 3.63 -2.43 -5.81
C GLU A 38 2.81 -3.55 -6.45
N LEU A 39 3.48 -4.46 -7.16
CA LEU A 39 2.81 -5.60 -7.78
C LEU A 39 2.20 -6.52 -6.73
N ILE A 40 2.92 -6.78 -5.63
CA ILE A 40 2.41 -7.60 -4.52
C ILE A 40 1.18 -6.92 -3.89
N TRP A 41 1.27 -5.62 -3.60
CA TRP A 41 0.18 -4.85 -3.00
C TRP A 41 -1.07 -4.82 -3.89
N ASN A 42 -0.92 -4.56 -5.19
CA ASN A 42 -2.05 -4.60 -6.12
C ASN A 42 -2.71 -5.97 -6.14
N LYS A 43 -1.93 -7.05 -6.12
CA LYS A 43 -2.47 -8.41 -6.05
C LYS A 43 -3.20 -8.68 -4.73
N MET A 44 -2.73 -8.14 -3.60
CA MET A 44 -3.45 -8.26 -2.33
C MET A 44 -4.83 -7.61 -2.40
N ILE A 45 -4.92 -6.39 -2.93
CA ILE A 45 -6.16 -5.61 -3.01
C ILE A 45 -7.14 -6.19 -4.03
N HIS A 46 -6.66 -6.61 -5.20
CA HIS A 46 -7.52 -6.92 -6.34
C HIS A 46 -7.67 -8.41 -6.64
N ASP A 47 -6.65 -9.23 -6.35
CA ASP A 47 -6.62 -10.63 -6.81
C ASP A 47 -6.84 -11.64 -5.67
N PHE A 48 -6.34 -11.33 -4.46
CA PHE A 48 -6.24 -12.31 -3.39
C PHE A 48 -7.35 -12.24 -2.34
N ASP A 49 -8.17 -11.19 -2.34
CA ASP A 49 -9.18 -10.95 -1.31
C ASP A 49 -8.55 -10.97 0.10
N ILE A 50 -7.38 -10.34 0.23
CA ILE A 50 -6.63 -10.26 1.49
C ILE A 50 -6.96 -8.92 2.15
N ASP A 51 -7.53 -8.99 3.35
CA ASP A 51 -7.68 -7.84 4.22
C ASP A 51 -6.29 -7.32 4.62
N ILE A 52 -5.97 -6.13 4.11
CA ILE A 52 -4.73 -5.40 4.39
C ILE A 52 -4.69 -5.04 5.88
N ASP A 53 -3.61 -5.40 6.56
CA ASP A 53 -3.42 -5.08 7.97
C ASP A 53 -2.41 -3.95 8.17
N ILE A 54 -2.22 -3.57 9.43
CA ILE A 54 -1.29 -2.51 9.79
C ILE A 54 0.15 -2.82 9.39
N ILE A 55 0.55 -4.10 9.36
CA ILE A 55 1.90 -4.51 8.99
C ILE A 55 2.10 -4.34 7.48
N SER A 56 1.10 -4.71 6.67
CA SER A 56 1.08 -4.45 5.23
C SER A 56 1.23 -2.96 4.96
N ILE A 57 0.43 -2.13 5.64
CA ILE A 57 0.41 -0.67 5.48
C ILE A 57 1.76 -0.07 5.83
N SER A 58 2.29 -0.38 7.02
CA SER A 58 3.59 0.15 7.46
C SER A 58 4.71 -0.25 6.49
N SER A 59 4.71 -1.49 5.99
CA SER A 59 5.69 -1.95 5.02
C SER A 59 5.60 -1.17 3.70
N MET A 60 4.37 -0.95 3.20
CA MET A 60 4.15 -0.23 1.95
C MET A 60 4.51 1.27 2.07
N LEU A 61 4.12 1.93 3.16
CA LEU A 61 4.49 3.33 3.41
C LEU A 61 6.01 3.49 3.48
N ASN A 62 6.71 2.56 4.13
CA ASN A 62 8.16 2.57 4.20
C ASN A 62 8.80 2.45 2.80
N VAL A 63 8.28 1.58 1.93
CA VAL A 63 8.71 1.50 0.52
C VAL A 63 8.51 2.84 -0.19
N MET A 64 7.36 3.49 0.01
CA MET A 64 7.04 4.77 -0.64
C MET A 64 7.93 5.92 -0.14
N GLU A 65 8.18 5.98 1.17
CA GLU A 65 8.95 7.04 1.82
C GLU A 65 10.45 6.95 1.51
N ILE A 66 11.09 5.78 1.72
CA ILE A 66 12.54 5.59 1.57
C ILE A 66 13.03 6.01 0.17
N LEU A 67 12.18 5.89 -0.84
CA LEU A 67 12.59 5.99 -2.23
C LEU A 67 12.02 7.20 -2.94
N ASN A 68 11.50 8.15 -2.15
CA ASN A 68 10.89 9.37 -2.64
C ASN A 68 9.93 9.07 -3.80
N TYR A 69 9.02 8.13 -3.57
CA TYR A 69 8.12 7.53 -4.56
C TYR A 69 7.45 8.56 -5.48
N SER A 70 7.16 9.74 -4.92
CA SER A 70 6.57 10.87 -5.63
C SER A 70 7.38 11.39 -6.82
N GLN A 71 8.71 11.21 -6.83
CA GLN A 71 9.64 11.69 -7.88
C GLN A 71 9.91 10.66 -8.98
N ARG A 72 9.28 9.49 -8.92
CA ARG A 72 9.52 8.45 -9.93
C ARG A 72 8.71 8.71 -11.20
N PRO A 73 9.34 8.58 -12.38
CA PRO A 73 8.64 8.71 -13.67
C PRO A 73 7.67 7.56 -13.92
N GLU A 74 7.95 6.37 -13.37
CA GLU A 74 7.11 5.17 -13.48
C GLU A 74 6.57 4.79 -12.10
N LYS A 75 5.26 5.00 -11.90
CA LYS A 75 4.50 4.63 -10.71
C LYS A 75 3.58 3.46 -11.10
N PHE A 76 3.73 2.30 -10.48
CA PHE A 76 2.92 1.13 -10.82
C PHE A 76 1.63 1.06 -9.99
N ILE A 77 1.60 1.72 -8.83
CA ILE A 77 0.36 1.99 -8.08
C ILE A 77 -0.06 3.44 -8.28
N PRO A 78 -1.24 3.68 -8.89
CA PRO A 78 -1.83 5.01 -8.83
C PRO A 78 -2.21 5.29 -7.37
N ILE A 79 -1.60 6.31 -6.74
CA ILE A 79 -2.10 6.81 -5.47
C ILE A 79 -3.47 7.42 -5.73
N ASN A 80 -4.50 6.64 -5.47
CA ASN A 80 -5.89 6.96 -5.76
C ASN A 80 -6.75 6.78 -4.51
N GLU A 81 -8.04 7.00 -4.66
CA GLU A 81 -8.99 6.91 -3.56
C GLU A 81 -8.94 5.54 -2.89
N ILE A 82 -8.86 4.46 -3.66
CA ILE A 82 -8.85 3.08 -3.14
C ILE A 82 -7.61 2.83 -2.28
N THR A 83 -6.41 3.21 -2.74
CA THR A 83 -5.19 3.03 -1.96
C THR A 83 -5.24 3.82 -0.65
N CYS A 84 -5.68 5.09 -0.73
CA CYS A 84 -5.77 5.95 0.44
C CYS A 84 -6.84 5.48 1.43
N THR A 85 -8.04 5.12 0.98
CA THR A 85 -9.10 4.61 1.86
C THR A 85 -8.71 3.27 2.50
N THR A 86 -8.00 2.40 1.76
CA THR A 86 -7.48 1.14 2.30
C THR A 86 -6.50 1.40 3.46
N ILE A 87 -5.55 2.33 3.28
CA ILE A 87 -4.58 2.70 4.31
C ILE A 87 -5.30 3.29 5.53
N MET A 88 -6.20 4.26 5.31
CA MET A 88 -6.92 4.92 6.41
C MET A 88 -7.85 3.97 7.16
N SER A 89 -8.56 3.09 6.45
CA SER A 89 -9.41 2.05 7.05
C SER A 89 -8.59 1.06 7.87
N GLY A 90 -7.42 0.64 7.38
CA GLY A 90 -6.54 -0.26 8.12
C GLY A 90 -6.03 0.35 9.43
N PHE A 91 -5.66 1.64 9.43
CA PHE A 91 -5.32 2.34 10.67
C PHE A 91 -6.51 2.42 11.64
N LEU A 92 -7.72 2.73 11.14
CA LEU A 92 -8.93 2.79 11.96
C LEU A 92 -9.29 1.44 12.59
N LYS A 93 -9.27 0.36 11.78
CA LYS A 93 -9.49 -1.02 12.25
C LYS A 93 -8.49 -1.43 13.34
N ALA A 94 -7.26 -0.92 13.26
CA ALA A 94 -6.22 -1.14 14.27
C ALA A 94 -6.28 -0.17 15.47
N ASN A 95 -7.29 0.71 15.55
CA ASN A 95 -7.43 1.79 16.54
C ASN A 95 -6.21 2.73 16.60
N LYS A 96 -5.51 2.89 15.47
CA LYS A 96 -4.33 3.74 15.29
C LYS A 96 -4.71 5.08 14.67
N VAL A 97 -5.61 5.78 15.37
CA VAL A 97 -6.21 7.03 14.90
C VAL A 97 -5.15 8.11 14.68
N LYS A 98 -4.11 8.16 15.52
CA LYS A 98 -3.02 9.14 15.38
C LYS A 98 -2.24 8.93 14.09
N GLU A 99 -1.87 7.69 13.79
CA GLU A 99 -1.16 7.33 12.56
C GLU A 99 -2.03 7.55 11.31
N MET A 100 -3.35 7.34 11.41
CA MET A 100 -4.29 7.70 10.35
C MET A 100 -4.23 9.19 10.02
N PHE A 101 -4.30 10.06 11.05
CA PHE A 101 -4.21 11.50 10.85
C PHE A 101 -2.81 11.92 10.38
N ASP A 102 -1.74 11.31 10.89
CA ASP A 102 -0.39 11.58 10.40
C ASP A 102 -0.23 11.24 8.91
N PHE A 103 -0.78 10.11 8.47
CA PHE A 103 -0.84 9.77 7.05
C PHE A 103 -1.64 10.82 6.26
N TYR A 104 -2.81 11.22 6.75
CA TYR A 104 -3.70 12.19 6.07
C TYR A 104 -3.12 13.61 5.98
N ASP A 105 -2.52 14.10 7.06
CA ASP A 105 -2.02 15.48 7.15
C ASP A 105 -0.62 15.63 6.56
N ASN A 106 0.24 14.61 6.69
CA ASN A 106 1.67 14.75 6.37
C ASN A 106 2.12 13.96 5.13
N GLN A 107 1.55 12.77 4.88
CA GLN A 107 1.99 11.91 3.80
C GLN A 107 1.13 12.07 2.54
N LEU A 108 -0.19 12.06 2.71
CA LEU A 108 -1.16 12.17 1.63
C LEU A 108 -0.99 13.45 0.78
N PRO A 109 -0.75 14.66 1.33
CA PRO A 109 -0.57 15.85 0.51
C PRO A 109 0.66 15.77 -0.39
N LYS A 110 1.77 15.20 0.13
CA LYS A 110 3.01 14.97 -0.64
C LYS A 110 2.77 13.99 -1.79
N LEU A 111 1.93 12.98 -1.56
CA LEU A 111 1.53 12.02 -2.58
C LEU A 111 0.52 12.62 -3.57
N ALA A 112 -0.42 13.46 -3.13
CA ALA A 112 -1.49 14.02 -3.96
C ALA A 112 -1.03 15.16 -4.89
N LEU A 113 -0.21 16.10 -4.39
CA LEU A 113 0.35 17.23 -5.16
C LEU A 113 1.08 16.75 -6.43
N ASN A 114 1.80 15.63 -6.32
CA ASN A 114 2.62 15.10 -7.40
C ASN A 114 1.87 14.09 -8.31
N ASN A 115 0.57 13.87 -8.09
CA ASN A 115 -0.29 13.02 -8.92
C ASN A 115 -1.44 13.79 -9.61
N ASN A 116 -1.56 15.12 -9.43
CA ASN A 116 -2.64 15.97 -9.99
C ASN A 116 -4.07 15.52 -9.63
N ILE A 117 -4.26 14.89 -8.47
CA ILE A 117 -5.58 14.39 -8.04
C ILE A 117 -6.09 15.27 -6.90
N ASN A 118 -7.32 15.80 -7.04
CA ASN A 118 -8.05 16.51 -5.99
C ASN A 118 -8.64 15.50 -4.95
N LEU A 119 -7.74 14.73 -4.31
CA LEU A 119 -8.06 13.64 -3.37
C LEU A 119 -8.49 14.16 -2.00
N GLN A 120 -7.95 15.30 -1.55
CA GLN A 120 -8.16 15.82 -0.19
C GLN A 120 -9.63 16.11 0.12
N ASN A 121 -10.38 16.68 -0.83
CA ASN A 121 -11.79 17.00 -0.61
C ASN A 121 -12.70 15.76 -0.63
N LYS A 122 -12.36 14.71 -1.39
CA LYS A 122 -13.16 13.48 -1.49
C LYS A 122 -12.90 12.49 -0.35
N LEU A 123 -11.64 12.34 0.08
CA LEU A 123 -11.30 11.45 1.20
C LEU A 123 -11.92 11.91 2.52
N MET A 124 -11.98 13.22 2.76
CA MET A 124 -12.65 13.78 3.94
C MET A 124 -14.17 13.57 3.95
N LEU A 125 -14.78 13.35 2.78
CA LEU A 125 -16.19 12.96 2.66
C LEU A 125 -16.38 11.46 2.90
N ALA A 126 -15.49 10.62 2.37
CA ALA A 126 -15.54 9.16 2.52
C ALA A 126 -15.32 8.68 3.98
N LEU A 127 -14.64 9.47 4.81
CA LEU A 127 -14.42 9.17 6.23
C LEU A 127 -15.57 9.64 7.15
N LYS A 128 -16.51 10.43 6.62
CA LYS A 128 -17.68 10.96 7.36
C LYS A 128 -18.95 10.14 7.15
N SER A 129 -18.97 9.22 6.18
CA SER A 129 -20.07 8.28 5.93
C SER A 129 -19.83 6.95 6.61
#